data_AF-A0ABD5Y615-F1
#
_entry.id   AF-A0ABD5Y615-F1
#
_cell.length_a   1.000
_cell.length_b   1.000
_cell.length_c   1.000
_cell.angle_alpha   90.00
_cell.angle_beta   90.00
_cell.angle_gamma   90.00
#
_symmetry.space_group_name_H-M   'P 1'
#
loop_
_entity.id
_entity.type
_entity.pdbx_description
1 polymer ?
#
loop_
_entity_poly.entity_id
_entity_poly.type
_entity_poly.pdbx_seq_one_letter_code
_entity_poly.pdbx_strand_id
1 'polypeptide(L)'
;MSRTVDLSVPRWVHVPFVFLLIGGGFVAGVAALLDLVVEGLGLVESGYLPSLAVAALLYLAICAVWFARTRGDGNGSVWSAIPDTQYTGRHAESGGIARKEQEDALRELQDERE
;
A
#
# COMPACT_ATOMS: atom_id res chain seq x y z
N MET A 1 29.09 16.94 -17.83
CA MET A 1 28.74 16.11 -16.65
C MET A 1 27.60 16.78 -15.90
N SER A 2 26.36 16.39 -16.20
CA SER A 2 25.16 16.86 -15.49
C SER A 2 24.88 15.92 -14.32
N ARG A 3 25.15 16.34 -13.08
CA ARG A 3 24.65 15.67 -11.88
C ARG A 3 23.16 15.97 -11.77
N THR A 4 22.31 15.03 -12.18
CA THR A 4 20.89 15.07 -11.83
C THR A 4 20.80 14.77 -10.34
N VAL A 5 20.55 15.82 -9.55
CA VAL A 5 20.18 15.66 -8.14
C VAL A 5 18.74 15.14 -8.15
N ASP A 6 18.56 13.85 -7.94
CA ASP A 6 17.24 13.24 -7.73
C ASP A 6 16.64 13.83 -6.45
N LEU A 7 15.74 14.81 -6.61
CA LEU A 7 14.89 15.35 -5.55
C LEU A 7 13.70 14.42 -5.27
N SER A 8 13.87 13.11 -5.41
CA SER A 8 12.84 12.15 -5.07
C SER A 8 12.68 12.12 -3.56
N VAL A 9 11.57 12.66 -3.05
CA VAL A 9 11.24 12.68 -1.62
C VAL A 9 11.36 11.24 -1.08
N PRO A 10 12.08 11.03 0.03
CA PRO A 10 12.33 9.70 0.56
C PRO A 10 11.03 8.87 0.70
N ARG A 11 11.08 7.59 0.32
CA ARG A 11 9.89 6.70 0.36
C ARG A 11 9.25 6.61 1.75
N TRP A 12 10.05 6.76 2.81
CA TRP A 12 9.56 6.77 4.19
C TRP A 12 8.72 8.00 4.54
N VAL A 13 8.79 9.08 3.75
CA VAL A 13 7.95 10.29 3.87
C VAL A 13 6.71 10.18 2.98
N HIS A 14 6.85 9.63 1.76
CA HIS A 14 5.74 9.46 0.83
C HIS A 14 4.63 8.57 1.39
N VAL A 15 5.00 7.44 2.01
CA VAL A 15 4.02 6.47 2.54
C VAL A 15 3.11 7.09 3.61
N PRO A 16 3.62 7.68 4.71
CA PRO A 16 2.75 8.30 5.71
C PRO A 16 2.00 9.51 5.17
N PHE A 17 2.57 10.28 4.24
CA PHE A 17 1.92 11.44 3.64
C PHE A 17 0.69 11.07 2.81
N VAL A 18 0.82 10.06 1.94
CA VAL A 18 -0.30 9.52 1.15
C VAL A 18 -1.34 8.89 2.07
N PHE A 19 -0.89 8.17 3.09
CA PHE A 19 -1.77 7.55 4.08
C PHE A 19 -2.57 8.59 4.86
N LEU A 20 -1.96 9.72 5.21
CA LEU A 20 -2.62 10.82 5.90
C LEU A 20 -3.58 11.59 5.00
N LEU A 21 -3.23 11.82 3.73
CA LEU A 21 -4.12 12.50 2.78
C LEU A 21 -5.35 11.66 2.43
N ILE A 22 -5.15 10.39 2.07
CA ILE A 22 -6.25 9.47 1.74
C ILE A 22 -7.02 9.12 3.01
N GLY A 23 -6.32 8.84 4.10
CA GLY A 23 -6.91 8.49 5.39
C GLY A 23 -7.71 9.63 6.01
N GLY A 24 -7.22 10.87 5.93
CA GLY A 24 -7.91 12.05 6.45
C GLY A 24 -9.25 12.29 5.77
N GLY A 25 -9.28 12.23 4.43
CA GLY A 25 -10.52 12.35 3.66
C GLY A 25 -11.51 11.21 3.95
N PHE A 26 -11.00 9.97 4.05
CA PHE A 26 -11.80 8.81 4.40
C PHE A 26 -12.40 8.93 5.81
N VAL A 27 -11.60 9.30 6.82
CA VAL A 27 -12.05 9.49 8.20
C VAL A 27 -13.10 10.59 8.29
N ALA A 28 -12.89 11.73 7.64
CA ALA A 28 -13.87 12.82 7.63
C ALA A 28 -15.20 12.40 6.96
N GLY A 29 -15.14 11.68 5.84
CA GLY A 29 -16.33 11.17 5.17
C GLY A 29 -17.12 10.16 6.02
N VAL A 30 -16.42 9.22 6.65
CA VAL A 30 -17.03 8.24 7.57
C VAL A 30 -17.60 8.93 8.81
N ALA A 31 -16.91 9.91 9.37
CA ALA A 31 -17.38 10.70 10.49
C ALA A 31 -18.69 11.42 10.15
N ALA A 32 -18.78 12.05 8.98
CA ALA A 32 -20.00 12.73 8.55
C ALA A 32 -21.18 11.77 8.36
N LEU A 33 -20.92 10.57 7.82
CA LEU A 33 -21.95 9.53 7.70
C LEU A 33 -22.42 9.01 9.06
N LEU A 34 -21.49 8.78 10.00
CA LEU A 34 -21.82 8.36 11.35
C LEU A 34 -22.64 9.43 12.07
N ASP A 35 -22.28 10.70 11.92
CA ASP A 35 -22.99 11.83 12.52
C ASP A 35 -24.44 11.88 12.05
N LEU A 36 -24.66 11.76 10.72
CA LEU A 36 -25.99 11.70 10.12
C LEU A 36 -26.85 10.55 10.68
N VAL A 37 -26.24 9.37 10.86
CA VAL A 37 -26.94 8.19 11.39
C VAL A 37 -27.27 8.35 12.86
N VAL A 38 -26.33 8.84 13.66
CA VAL A 38 -26.48 9.02 15.11
C VAL A 38 -27.54 10.09 15.42
N GLU A 39 -27.51 11.20 14.69
CA GLU A 39 -28.51 12.27 14.77
C GLU A 39 -29.88 11.77 14.32
N GLY A 40 -29.95 11.06 13.19
CA GLY A 40 -31.19 10.49 12.67
C GLY A 40 -31.85 9.46 13.60
N LEU A 41 -31.06 8.80 14.45
CA LEU A 41 -31.54 7.85 15.46
C LEU A 41 -31.84 8.50 16.82
N GLY A 42 -31.57 9.80 16.99
CA GLY A 42 -31.78 10.53 18.24
C GLY A 42 -30.92 10.03 19.41
N LEU A 43 -29.77 9.41 19.12
CA LEU A 43 -28.92 8.79 20.15
C LEU A 43 -28.02 9.81 20.87
N VAL A 44 -27.69 10.92 20.21
CA VAL A 44 -26.83 12.00 20.74
C VAL A 44 -27.34 13.33 20.19
N GLU A 45 -27.41 14.37 21.04
CA GLU A 45 -27.54 15.77 20.60
C GLU A 45 -26.22 16.19 19.93
N SER A 46 -26.13 15.93 18.62
CA SER A 46 -25.18 16.49 17.65
C SER A 46 -23.78 16.84 18.18
N GLY A 47 -22.83 15.95 17.92
CA GLY A 47 -21.42 16.25 18.07
C GLY A 47 -20.62 15.58 16.97
N TYR A 48 -20.16 16.35 15.99
CA TYR A 48 -19.24 15.83 14.97
C TYR A 48 -17.94 15.28 15.60
N LEU A 49 -17.54 15.80 16.77
CA LEU A 49 -16.35 15.38 17.50
C LEU A 49 -16.35 13.90 17.92
N PRO A 50 -17.37 13.36 18.62
CA PRO A 50 -17.42 11.93 18.92
C PRO A 50 -17.49 11.06 17.66
N SER A 51 -18.24 11.47 16.63
CA SER A 51 -18.30 10.76 15.34
C SER A 51 -16.92 10.69 14.66
N LEU A 52 -16.18 11.79 14.68
CA LEU A 52 -14.80 11.88 14.20
C LEU A 52 -13.84 11.01 15.02
N ALA A 53 -13.95 11.03 16.35
CA ALA A 53 -13.12 10.23 17.23
C ALA A 53 -13.31 8.73 16.98
N VAL A 54 -14.57 8.28 16.83
CA VAL A 54 -14.88 6.88 16.50
C VAL A 54 -14.34 6.52 15.12
N ALA A 55 -14.56 7.35 14.10
CA ALA A 55 -14.05 7.10 12.75
C ALA A 55 -12.52 7.01 12.71
N ALA A 56 -11.82 7.90 13.43
CA ALA A 56 -10.37 7.89 13.53
C ALA A 56 -9.85 6.64 14.24
N LEU A 57 -10.47 6.23 15.34
CA LEU A 57 -10.10 5.00 16.07
C LEU A 57 -10.32 3.75 15.22
N LEU A 58 -11.45 3.66 14.51
CA LEU A 58 -11.73 2.56 13.59
C LEU A 58 -10.69 2.50 12.47
N TYR A 59 -10.37 3.64 11.87
CA TYR A 59 -9.34 3.73 10.84
C TYR A 59 -7.99 3.25 11.37
N LEU A 60 -7.54 3.74 12.53
CA LEU A 60 -6.28 3.31 13.15
C LEU A 60 -6.28 1.81 13.49
N ALA A 61 -7.39 1.27 13.97
CA ALA A 61 -7.51 -0.15 14.26
C ALA A 61 -7.37 -1.00 12.99
N ILE A 62 -8.04 -0.61 11.90
CA ILE A 62 -7.91 -1.28 10.60
C ILE A 62 -6.46 -1.23 10.12
N CYS A 63 -5.81 -0.07 10.23
CA CYS A 63 -4.42 0.11 9.82
C CYS A 63 -3.47 -0.74 10.66
N ALA A 64 -3.67 -0.80 11.98
CA ALA A 64 -2.89 -1.61 12.89
C ALA A 64 -3.06 -3.11 12.59
N VAL A 65 -4.29 -3.57 12.34
CA VAL A 65 -4.59 -4.96 11.98
C VAL A 65 -3.97 -5.31 10.63
N TRP A 66 -4.12 -4.46 9.63
CA TRP A 66 -3.52 -4.65 8.31
C TRP A 66 -2.00 -4.72 8.42
N PHE A 67 -1.39 -3.79 9.14
CA PHE A 67 0.04 -3.74 9.35
C PHE A 67 0.59 -4.95 10.11
N ALA A 68 -0.12 -5.39 11.15
CA ALA A 68 0.22 -6.58 11.91
C ALA A 68 0.17 -7.83 11.03
N ARG A 69 -0.82 -7.93 10.13
CA ARG A 69 -0.87 -9.02 9.15
C ARG A 69 0.24 -8.96 8.11
N THR A 70 0.55 -7.77 7.58
CA THR A 70 1.59 -7.62 6.55
C THR A 70 3.01 -7.76 7.08
N ARG A 71 3.24 -7.53 8.37
CA ARG A 71 4.56 -7.74 9.01
C ARG A 71 4.83 -9.19 9.41
N GLY A 72 3.79 -10.03 9.49
CA GLY A 72 3.93 -11.45 9.84
C GLY A 72 4.74 -12.26 8.82
N ASP A 73 4.82 -11.78 7.58
CA ASP A 73 5.56 -12.43 6.50
C ASP A 73 6.92 -11.74 6.30
N GLY A 74 7.85 -12.01 7.23
CA GLY A 74 9.16 -11.38 7.36
C GLY A 74 10.17 -11.54 6.20
N ASN A 75 9.74 -11.77 4.96
CA ASN A 75 10.64 -11.83 3.81
C ASN A 75 10.01 -11.43 2.46
N GLY A 76 8.75 -10.97 2.46
CA GLY A 76 8.04 -10.59 1.23
C GLY A 76 8.23 -9.11 0.92
N SER A 77 9.24 -8.79 0.11
CA SER A 77 9.26 -7.54 -0.67
C SER A 77 7.87 -7.29 -1.26
N VAL A 78 7.35 -6.04 -1.27
CA VAL A 78 6.03 -5.69 -1.87
C VAL A 78 5.85 -6.24 -3.29
N TRP A 79 6.96 -6.53 -3.96
CA TRP A 79 7.05 -7.18 -5.27
C TRP A 79 6.63 -8.66 -5.29
N SER A 80 6.56 -9.37 -4.14
CA SER A 80 6.11 -10.77 -4.04
C SER A 80 4.59 -10.93 -4.10
N ALA A 81 3.83 -9.83 -3.99
CA ALA A 81 2.38 -9.83 -4.13
C ALA A 81 1.92 -9.63 -5.58
N ILE A 82 2.83 -9.31 -6.50
CA ILE A 82 2.54 -9.20 -7.92
C ILE A 82 2.72 -10.58 -8.54
N PRO A 83 1.68 -11.21 -9.11
CA PRO A 83 1.81 -12.51 -9.72
C PRO A 83 2.79 -12.45 -10.91
N ASP A 84 3.73 -13.40 -10.96
CA ASP A 84 4.79 -13.52 -11.99
C ASP A 84 4.27 -13.57 -13.43
N THR A 85 2.98 -13.87 -13.60
CA THR A 85 2.29 -13.83 -14.89
C THR A 85 2.31 -12.44 -15.52
N GLN A 86 2.46 -11.35 -14.74
CA GLN A 86 2.62 -9.99 -15.28
C GLN A 86 4.00 -9.73 -15.89
N TYR A 87 5.02 -10.52 -15.56
CA TYR A 87 6.33 -10.49 -16.22
C TYR A 87 6.41 -11.41 -17.44
N THR A 88 5.33 -12.16 -17.72
CA THR A 88 5.30 -13.22 -18.73
C THR A 88 4.63 -12.79 -20.06
N GLY A 89 4.26 -11.51 -20.26
CA GLY A 89 3.75 -11.05 -21.56
C GLY A 89 3.74 -9.53 -21.70
N ARG A 90 4.34 -8.92 -22.74
CA ARG A 90 3.85 -8.87 -24.14
C ARG A 90 4.97 -8.91 -25.19
N HIS A 91 6.23 -8.96 -24.74
CA HIS A 91 7.42 -8.87 -25.61
C HIS A 91 8.16 -10.20 -25.81
N ALA A 92 7.71 -11.29 -25.17
CA ALA A 92 8.24 -12.63 -25.40
C ALA A 92 8.10 -13.08 -26.87
N GLU A 93 7.02 -12.68 -27.55
CA GLU A 93 6.85 -12.93 -29.00
C GLU A 93 7.67 -12.00 -29.91
N SER A 94 8.32 -10.96 -29.36
CA SER A 94 9.14 -10.01 -30.13
C SER A 94 10.64 -10.32 -30.14
N GLY A 95 11.03 -11.49 -29.64
CA GLY A 95 12.43 -11.96 -29.66
C GLY A 95 13.37 -11.22 -28.69
N GLY A 96 12.82 -10.48 -27.72
CA GLY A 96 13.58 -9.90 -26.63
C GLY A 96 13.54 -10.83 -25.41
N ILE A 97 14.71 -11.19 -24.89
CA ILE A 97 14.86 -12.04 -23.70
C ILE A 97 14.01 -11.44 -22.58
N ALA A 98 13.01 -12.20 -22.10
CA ALA A 98 12.21 -11.76 -20.97
C ALA A 98 13.10 -11.72 -19.73
N ARG A 99 12.93 -10.73 -18.85
CA ARG A 99 13.72 -10.63 -17.61
C ARG A 99 13.73 -11.93 -16.79
N LYS A 100 12.63 -12.69 -16.85
CA LYS A 100 12.51 -14.02 -16.26
C LYS A 100 13.52 -15.02 -16.84
N GLU A 101 13.73 -15.03 -18.15
CA GLU A 101 14.74 -15.89 -18.79
C GLU A 101 16.17 -15.48 -18.42
N GLN A 102 16.42 -14.19 -18.15
CA GLN A 102 17.72 -13.75 -17.62
C GLN A 102 17.93 -14.20 -16.17
N GLU A 103 16.88 -14.12 -15.35
CA GLU A 103 16.93 -14.55 -13.95
C GLU A 103 17.04 -16.08 -13.84
N ASP A 104 16.38 -16.83 -14.71
CA ASP A 104 16.50 -18.29 -14.81
C ASP A 104 17.89 -18.70 -15.31
N ALA A 105 18.46 -18.02 -16.32
CA ALA A 105 19.82 -18.27 -16.79
C ALA A 105 20.89 -17.90 -15.74
N LEU A 106 20.67 -16.84 -14.95
CA LEU A 106 21.56 -16.51 -13.83
C LEU A 106 21.53 -17.58 -12.73
N ARG A 107 20.35 -18.15 -12.48
CA ARG A 107 20.17 -19.24 -11.50
C ARG A 107 20.88 -20.50 -11.97
N GLU A 108 20.73 -20.87 -13.23
CA GLU A 108 21.43 -22.02 -13.84
C GLU A 108 22.96 -21.88 -13.74
N LEU A 109 23.51 -20.69 -14.02
CA LEU A 109 24.94 -20.42 -13.86
C LEU A 109 25.44 -20.41 -12.40
N GLN A 110 24.55 -20.19 -11.43
CA GLN A 110 24.88 -20.28 -10.00
C GLN A 110 24.88 -21.73 -9.52
N ASP A 111 23.90 -22.52 -9.97
CA ASP A 111 23.81 -23.95 -9.66
C ASP A 111 24.95 -24.76 -10.31
N GLU A 112 25.46 -24.34 -11.47
CA GLU A 112 26.65 -24.96 -12.11
C GLU A 112 27.99 -24.61 -11.42
N ARG A 113 28.02 -23.65 -10.48
CA ARG A 113 29.24 -23.24 -9.75
C ARG A 113 29.37 -23.84 -8.35
N GLU A 114 28.37 -24.58 -7.87
CA GLU A 114 28.48 -25.46 -6.69
C GLU A 114 28.94 -26.87 -7.08
#